data_AF-A0A8S2XIV8-F1
#
_entry.id   AF-A0A8S2XIV8-F1
#
_cell.length_a   1.000
_cell.length_b   1.000
_cell.length_c   1.000
_cell.angle_alpha   90.00
_cell.angle_beta   90.00
_cell.angle_gamma   90.00
#
_symmetry.space_group_name_H-M   'P 1'
#
loop_
_entity.id
_entity.type
_entity.pdbx_description
1 polymer ?
#
loop_
_entity_poly.entity_id
_entity_poly.type
_entity_poly.pdbx_seq_one_letter_code
_entity_poly.pdbx_strand_id
1 'polypeptide(L)'
;MVDLILNLPSICGETPILLKSNSNLSVTFTQEQCAALLSCAFFCAFPNQQLHLTYRSVNFHTLFQEDRRTGATKSKTSVTLIASQHCLFIYFASVPDGLITFRRFCLPSSSIPAWSRSTARIAHITVTDNQKIEDMKNYLQVDFANKFIGGGVLNMGDNSGRRSIKCVAIDAIHFEQPEQQYTIANIERELVKSYCAFS
;
A
#
# COMPACT_ATOMS: atom_id res chain seq x y z
N MET A 1 5.61 20.72 9.32
CA MET A 1 6.43 19.50 9.07
C MET A 1 7.65 19.41 9.96
N VAL A 2 8.56 20.40 9.97
CA VAL A 2 9.78 20.34 10.83
C VAL A 2 9.44 20.18 12.31
N ASP A 3 8.42 20.90 12.81
CA ASP A 3 7.99 20.78 14.21
C ASP A 3 7.52 19.36 14.57
N LEU A 4 6.90 18.63 13.64
CA LEU A 4 6.49 17.24 13.86
C LEU A 4 7.71 16.32 14.05
N ILE A 5 8.83 16.63 13.39
CA ILE A 5 10.09 15.87 13.53
C ILE A 5 10.76 16.20 14.86
N LEU A 6 10.83 17.48 15.21
CA LEU A 6 11.43 17.92 16.48
C LEU A 6 10.67 17.38 17.69
N ASN A 7 9.36 17.22 17.58
CA ASN A 7 8.49 16.64 18.60
C ASN A 7 8.25 15.12 18.42
N LEU A 8 8.97 14.45 17.51
CA LEU A 8 8.75 13.02 17.25
C LEU A 8 8.81 12.14 18.52
N PRO A 9 9.76 12.35 19.47
CA PRO A 9 9.81 11.55 20.69
C PRO A 9 8.56 11.71 21.58
N SER A 10 7.96 12.90 21.64
CA SER A 10 6.73 13.12 22.42
C SER A 10 5.49 12.62 21.68
N ILE A 11 5.45 12.70 20.35
CA ILE A 11 4.33 12.26 19.52
C ILE A 11 4.25 10.72 19.43
N CYS A 12 5.36 10.05 19.14
CA CYS A 12 5.39 8.60 18.94
C CYS A 12 5.65 7.84 20.24
N GLY A 13 6.38 8.42 21.19
CA GLY A 13 6.78 7.76 22.43
C GLY A 13 7.71 6.57 22.18
N GLU A 14 7.13 5.40 21.92
CA GLU A 14 7.84 4.16 21.69
C GLU A 14 8.10 3.89 20.19
N THR A 15 9.06 3.00 19.91
CA THR A 15 9.35 2.60 18.54
C THR A 15 8.25 1.69 18.00
N PRO A 16 7.68 2.00 16.82
CA PRO A 16 6.71 1.14 16.15
C PRO A 16 7.20 -0.30 15.95
N ILE A 17 6.30 -1.26 16.15
CA ILE A 17 6.57 -2.69 15.88
C ILE A 17 6.53 -2.96 14.38
N LEU A 18 7.49 -3.74 13.89
CA LEU A 18 7.49 -4.22 12.50
C LEU A 18 6.47 -5.34 12.27
N LEU A 19 5.62 -5.17 11.26
CA LEU A 19 4.70 -6.21 10.78
C LEU A 19 5.45 -7.24 9.91
N LYS A 20 6.14 -8.18 10.56
CA LYS A 20 7.01 -9.19 9.92
C LYS A 20 6.23 -10.27 9.15
N SER A 21 6.89 -10.97 8.23
CA SER A 21 6.31 -12.15 7.56
C SER A 21 5.80 -13.18 8.57
N ASN A 22 4.76 -13.91 8.17
CA ASN A 22 4.12 -14.95 8.98
C ASN A 22 3.58 -14.48 10.34
N SER A 23 3.30 -13.18 10.49
CA SER A 23 2.69 -12.61 11.70
C SER A 23 1.26 -12.15 11.46
N ASN A 24 0.43 -12.32 12.49
CA ASN A 24 -0.92 -11.78 12.59
C ASN A 24 -0.88 -10.65 13.63
N LEU A 25 -0.61 -9.43 13.18
CA LEU A 25 -0.40 -8.27 14.04
C LEU A 25 -1.14 -7.06 13.50
N SER A 26 -1.63 -6.23 14.40
CA SER A 26 -2.23 -4.94 14.08
C SER A 26 -1.53 -3.85 14.88
N VAL A 27 -1.27 -2.72 14.25
CA VAL A 27 -0.76 -1.50 14.89
C VAL A 27 -1.68 -0.36 14.56
N THR A 28 -1.97 0.50 15.53
CA THR A 28 -2.83 1.66 15.36
C THR A 28 -2.04 2.91 15.71
N PHE A 29 -2.09 3.90 14.83
CA PHE A 29 -1.46 5.20 15.01
C PHE A 29 -2.51 6.30 14.98
N THR A 30 -2.23 7.41 15.65
CA THR A 30 -2.94 8.66 15.35
C THR A 30 -2.49 9.20 14.00
N GLN A 31 -3.34 9.99 13.34
CA GLN A 31 -2.96 10.67 12.09
C GLN A 31 -1.80 11.66 12.30
N GLU A 32 -1.69 12.26 13.49
CA GLU A 32 -0.52 13.06 13.89
C GLU A 32 0.77 12.23 13.93
N GLN A 33 0.74 11.03 14.53
CA GLN A 33 1.89 10.10 14.52
C GLN A 33 2.27 9.72 13.09
N CYS A 34 1.29 9.42 12.23
CA CYS A 34 1.55 9.16 10.81
C CYS A 34 2.17 10.39 10.13
N ALA A 35 1.67 11.60 10.39
CA ALA A 35 2.24 12.82 9.83
C ALA A 35 3.67 13.08 10.30
N ALA A 36 4.00 12.80 11.57
CA ALA A 36 5.36 12.91 12.08
C ALA A 36 6.31 11.92 11.39
N LEU A 37 5.91 10.66 11.25
CA LEU A 37 6.70 9.64 10.53
C LEU A 37 6.84 9.98 9.04
N LEU A 38 5.77 10.44 8.38
CA LEU A 38 5.83 10.88 6.98
C LEU A 38 6.71 12.13 6.82
N SER A 39 6.75 13.03 7.81
CA SER A 39 7.69 14.16 7.81
C SER A 39 9.12 13.67 7.87
N CYS A 40 9.45 12.69 8.73
CA CYS A 40 10.77 12.06 8.73
C CYS A 40 11.12 11.45 7.36
N ALA A 41 10.18 10.76 6.72
CA ALA A 41 10.37 10.21 5.38
C ALA A 41 10.61 11.30 4.32
N PHE A 42 9.85 12.39 4.36
CA PHE A 42 9.99 13.55 3.47
C PHE A 42 11.38 14.16 3.54
N PHE A 43 11.88 14.41 4.76
CA PHE A 43 13.24 14.93 4.99
C PHE A 43 14.34 13.86 4.93
N CYS A 44 14.00 12.63 4.54
CA CYS A 44 14.91 11.49 4.45
C CYS A 44 15.66 11.19 5.76
N ALA A 45 14.99 11.41 6.89
CA ALA A 45 15.55 11.30 8.23
C ALA A 45 15.52 9.87 8.80
N PHE A 46 14.90 8.90 8.12
CA PHE A 46 15.05 7.50 8.53
C PHE A 46 16.47 7.02 8.21
N PRO A 47 17.14 6.37 9.16
CA PRO A 47 18.47 5.83 8.91
C PRO A 47 18.42 4.78 7.79
N ASN A 48 19.43 4.80 6.92
CA ASN A 48 19.61 3.76 5.90
C ASN A 48 20.02 2.45 6.59
N GLN A 49 19.03 1.71 7.07
CA GLN A 49 19.25 0.43 7.73
C GLN A 49 19.47 -0.67 6.69
N GLN A 50 20.29 -1.67 7.03
CA GLN A 50 20.55 -2.88 6.23
C GLN A 50 19.31 -3.77 5.97
N LEU A 51 18.11 -3.30 6.32
CA LEU A 51 16.82 -3.97 6.11
C LEU A 51 16.34 -3.95 4.65
N HIS A 52 17.09 -3.32 3.73
CA HIS A 52 16.71 -3.13 2.32
C HIS A 52 16.42 -4.42 1.55
N LEU A 53 16.96 -5.57 1.99
CA LEU A 53 16.67 -6.88 1.37
C LEU A 53 15.22 -7.33 1.66
N THR A 54 14.62 -6.86 2.75
CA THR A 54 13.31 -7.30 3.22
C THR A 54 12.25 -6.20 3.12
N TYR A 55 12.64 -4.93 3.24
CA TYR A 55 11.75 -3.76 3.20
C TYR A 55 12.24 -2.71 2.21
N ARG A 56 11.30 -2.01 1.56
CA ARG A 56 11.62 -0.86 0.71
C ARG A 56 12.04 0.34 1.55
N SER A 57 12.85 1.23 0.96
CA SER A 57 13.12 2.52 1.57
C SER A 57 11.83 3.31 1.75
N VAL A 58 11.68 3.93 2.91
CA VAL A 58 10.56 4.83 3.22
C VAL A 58 10.89 6.29 2.94
N ASN A 59 12.17 6.63 2.73
CA ASN A 59 12.63 8.00 2.51
C ASN A 59 12.27 8.49 1.10
N PHE A 60 11.84 9.75 0.98
CA PHE A 60 11.25 10.32 -0.24
C PHE A 60 12.27 10.88 -1.24
N HIS A 61 13.56 10.59 -1.07
CA HIS A 61 14.64 11.07 -1.94
C HIS A 61 14.35 10.91 -3.45
N THR A 62 13.70 9.82 -3.86
CA THR A 62 13.34 9.55 -5.25
C THR A 62 12.23 10.44 -5.79
N LEU A 63 11.35 11.00 -4.94
CA LEU A 63 10.33 11.97 -5.37
C LEU A 63 10.93 13.28 -5.87
N PHE A 64 12.17 13.59 -5.47
CA PHE A 64 12.88 14.82 -5.83
C PHE A 64 14.02 14.59 -6.83
N GLN A 65 14.22 13.35 -7.28
CA GLN A 65 15.22 13.05 -8.30
C GLN A 65 14.68 13.40 -9.68
N GLU A 66 15.34 14.32 -10.37
CA GLU A 66 15.11 14.52 -11.80
C GLU A 66 15.72 13.36 -12.60
N ASP A 67 14.93 12.79 -13.52
CA ASP A 67 15.45 11.81 -14.47
C ASP A 67 16.36 12.51 -15.49
N ARG A 68 17.66 12.50 -15.20
CA ARG A 68 18.70 13.04 -16.08
C ARG A 68 19.02 12.11 -17.27
N ARG A 69 18.41 10.92 -17.35
CA ARG A 69 18.71 9.90 -18.36
C ARG A 69 17.54 9.69 -19.30
N THR A 70 17.21 10.66 -20.15
CA THR A 70 16.73 10.43 -21.53
C THR A 70 16.38 11.77 -22.18
N GLY A 71 17.03 12.05 -23.32
CA GLY A 71 16.41 12.90 -24.32
C GLY A 71 15.19 12.17 -24.89
N ALA A 72 14.08 12.88 -25.04
CA ALA A 72 12.88 12.50 -25.81
C ALA A 72 11.66 11.81 -25.13
N THR A 73 11.62 11.50 -23.82
CA THR A 73 10.38 11.05 -23.14
C THR A 73 10.14 11.71 -21.77
N LYS A 74 10.09 13.04 -21.73
CA LYS A 74 10.12 13.83 -20.47
C LYS A 74 8.77 14.28 -19.87
N SER A 75 7.61 13.92 -20.40
CA SER A 75 6.36 14.61 -19.99
C SER A 75 5.57 13.93 -18.85
N LYS A 76 5.49 12.60 -18.78
CA LYS A 76 4.55 11.95 -17.84
C LYS A 76 5.11 11.78 -16.42
N THR A 77 6.37 11.37 -16.28
CA THR A 77 7.00 11.15 -14.96
C THR A 77 7.09 12.45 -14.15
N SER A 78 7.46 13.57 -14.77
CA SER A 78 7.58 14.86 -14.06
C SER A 78 6.23 15.38 -13.56
N VAL A 79 5.16 15.27 -14.34
CA VAL A 79 3.83 15.75 -13.94
C VAL A 79 3.27 14.92 -12.78
N THR A 80 3.40 13.59 -12.82
CA THR A 80 2.92 12.73 -11.73
C THR A 80 3.73 12.93 -10.45
N LEU A 81 5.04 13.15 -10.54
CA LEU A 81 5.88 13.48 -9.38
C LEU A 81 5.49 14.84 -8.77
N ILE A 82 5.29 15.87 -9.60
CA ILE A 82 4.81 17.19 -9.13
C ILE A 82 3.44 17.05 -8.46
N ALA A 83 2.51 16.29 -9.05
CA ALA A 83 1.21 16.04 -8.45
C ALA A 83 1.33 15.30 -7.11
N SER A 84 2.24 14.32 -7.00
CA SER A 84 2.51 13.59 -5.77
C SER A 84 3.06 14.50 -4.66
N GLN A 85 4.02 15.37 -5.01
CA GLN A 85 4.54 16.39 -4.11
C GLN A 85 3.44 17.36 -3.66
N HIS A 86 2.61 17.84 -4.60
CA HIS A 86 1.50 18.73 -4.30
C HIS A 86 0.49 18.09 -3.35
N CYS A 87 0.12 16.82 -3.57
CA CYS A 87 -0.73 16.05 -2.66
C CYS A 87 -0.11 15.94 -1.25
N LEU A 88 1.21 15.70 -1.14
CA LEU A 88 1.89 15.68 0.16
C LEU A 88 1.81 17.04 0.85
N PHE A 89 2.04 18.14 0.13
CA PHE A 89 1.93 19.48 0.72
C PHE A 89 0.51 19.81 1.17
N ILE A 90 -0.51 19.43 0.39
CA ILE A 90 -1.93 19.57 0.79
C ILE A 90 -2.19 18.77 2.07
N TYR A 91 -1.73 17.52 2.14
CA TYR A 91 -1.88 16.68 3.33
C TYR A 91 -1.22 17.33 4.56
N PHE A 92 0.02 17.79 4.44
CA PHE A 92 0.74 18.40 5.56
C PHE A 92 0.21 19.79 5.96
N ALA A 93 -0.48 20.50 5.06
CA ALA A 93 -1.11 21.77 5.37
C ALA A 93 -2.35 21.60 6.28
N SER A 94 -3.00 20.44 6.24
CA SER A 94 -4.17 20.14 7.06
C SER A 94 -4.17 18.65 7.40
N VAL A 95 -3.33 18.29 8.37
CA VAL A 95 -3.30 16.92 8.90
C VAL A 95 -4.62 16.67 9.62
N PRO A 96 -5.42 15.68 9.18
CA PRO A 96 -6.68 15.36 9.84
C PRO A 96 -6.46 14.70 11.21
N ASP A 97 -7.47 14.77 12.07
CA ASP A 97 -7.51 14.03 13.34
C ASP A 97 -8.21 12.69 13.17
N GLY A 98 -7.60 11.63 13.72
CA GLY A 98 -8.17 10.30 13.64
C GLY A 98 -7.15 9.20 13.94
N LEU A 99 -7.60 7.96 13.77
CA LEU A 99 -6.78 6.76 13.96
C LEU A 99 -6.66 6.01 12.64
N ILE A 100 -5.48 5.44 12.40
CA ILE A 100 -5.20 4.56 11.28
C ILE A 100 -4.69 3.23 11.83
N THR A 101 -5.37 2.14 11.49
CA THR A 101 -4.94 0.78 11.86
C THR A 101 -4.36 0.05 10.66
N PHE A 102 -3.11 -0.38 10.78
CA PHE A 102 -2.45 -1.26 9.83
C PHE A 102 -2.48 -2.68 10.39
N ARG A 103 -3.04 -3.62 9.62
CA ARG A 103 -3.11 -5.04 9.98
C ARG A 103 -2.36 -5.87 8.96
N ARG A 104 -1.44 -6.71 9.43
CA ARG A 104 -0.93 -7.84 8.66
C ARG A 104 -1.70 -9.08 9.07
N PHE A 105 -2.24 -9.77 8.06
CA PHE A 105 -2.96 -11.01 8.24
C PHE A 105 -2.31 -12.11 7.38
N CYS A 106 -2.16 -13.28 7.99
CA CYS A 106 -1.55 -14.47 7.46
C CYS A 106 -2.52 -15.62 7.73
N LEU A 107 -3.15 -16.11 6.65
CA LEU A 107 -4.09 -17.21 6.70
C LEU A 107 -3.36 -18.50 7.10
N PRO A 108 -3.78 -19.19 8.18
CA PRO A 108 -3.22 -20.49 8.54
C PRO A 108 -3.47 -21.52 7.44
N SER A 109 -2.50 -22.41 7.18
CA SER A 109 -2.66 -23.46 6.15
C SER A 109 -3.85 -24.39 6.41
N SER A 110 -4.20 -24.61 7.69
CA SER A 110 -5.38 -25.38 8.10
C SER A 110 -6.71 -24.71 7.74
N SER A 111 -6.70 -23.40 7.45
CA SER A 111 -7.88 -22.60 7.11
C SER A 111 -8.06 -22.43 5.59
N ILE A 112 -7.15 -22.98 4.77
CA ILE A 112 -7.27 -22.94 3.32
C ILE A 112 -8.37 -23.92 2.88
N PRO A 113 -9.41 -23.47 2.16
CA PRO A 113 -10.46 -24.35 1.67
C PRO A 113 -9.95 -25.38 0.65
N ALA A 114 -10.52 -26.58 0.68
CA ALA A 114 -10.33 -27.53 -0.41
C ALA A 114 -11.23 -27.14 -1.59
N TRP A 115 -10.76 -26.21 -2.43
CA TRP A 115 -11.53 -25.57 -3.51
C TRP A 115 -12.29 -26.56 -4.41
N SER A 116 -11.64 -27.65 -4.81
CA SER A 116 -12.23 -28.70 -5.66
C SER A 116 -13.42 -29.43 -5.03
N ARG A 117 -13.58 -29.35 -3.71
CA ARG A 117 -14.68 -29.97 -2.95
C ARG A 117 -15.66 -28.94 -2.38
N SER A 118 -15.47 -27.66 -2.67
CA SER A 118 -16.32 -26.60 -2.15
C SER A 118 -17.71 -26.66 -2.80
N THR A 119 -18.75 -26.63 -1.97
CA THR A 119 -20.15 -26.52 -2.39
C THR A 119 -20.75 -25.15 -2.08
N ALA A 120 -19.92 -24.19 -1.68
CA ALA A 120 -20.34 -22.82 -1.39
C ALA A 120 -20.99 -22.20 -2.64
N ARG A 121 -22.14 -21.55 -2.45
CA ARG A 121 -22.80 -20.82 -3.53
C ARG A 121 -22.03 -19.55 -3.84
N ILE A 122 -22.00 -19.18 -5.12
CA ILE A 122 -21.47 -17.88 -5.55
C ILE A 122 -22.31 -16.78 -4.89
N ALA A 123 -21.65 -15.81 -4.26
CA ALA A 123 -22.31 -14.68 -3.62
C ALA A 123 -22.99 -13.77 -4.65
N HIS A 124 -23.84 -12.85 -4.19
CA HIS A 124 -24.43 -11.84 -5.05
C HIS A 124 -23.33 -10.95 -5.67
N ILE A 125 -23.40 -10.73 -6.99
CA ILE A 125 -22.43 -9.92 -7.74
C ILE A 125 -23.15 -8.71 -8.33
N THR A 126 -22.62 -7.52 -8.06
CA THR A 126 -23.01 -6.27 -8.74
C THR A 126 -21.84 -5.81 -9.59
N VAL A 127 -22.09 -5.48 -10.86
CA VAL A 127 -21.08 -4.97 -11.80
C VAL A 127 -21.52 -3.59 -12.28
N THR A 128 -20.59 -2.64 -12.30
CA THR A 128 -20.77 -1.29 -12.81
C THR A 128 -19.54 -0.85 -13.59
N ASP A 129 -19.74 -0.08 -14.65
CA ASP A 129 -18.69 0.46 -15.52
C ASP A 129 -18.45 1.96 -15.31
N ASN A 130 -19.28 2.61 -14.49
CA ASN A 130 -19.30 4.07 -14.32
C ASN A 130 -18.81 4.56 -12.95
N GLN A 131 -18.42 3.65 -12.06
CA GLN A 131 -17.93 3.96 -10.72
C GLN A 131 -16.58 3.32 -10.49
N LYS A 132 -15.70 4.03 -9.76
CA LYS A 132 -14.41 3.49 -9.35
C LYS A 132 -14.52 2.85 -7.97
N ILE A 133 -13.51 2.08 -7.58
CA ILE A 133 -13.46 1.41 -6.28
C ILE A 133 -13.52 2.42 -5.13
N GLU A 134 -12.82 3.55 -5.27
CA GLU A 134 -12.77 4.61 -4.26
C GLU A 134 -14.11 5.34 -4.06
N ASP A 135 -14.98 5.35 -5.09
CA ASP A 135 -16.31 5.97 -5.02
C ASP A 135 -17.30 5.14 -4.18
N MET A 136 -17.04 3.83 -4.05
CA MET A 136 -17.88 2.88 -3.33
C MET A 136 -17.64 2.94 -1.82
N LYS A 137 -18.30 3.89 -1.15
CA LYS A 137 -18.27 4.02 0.32
C LYS A 137 -18.91 2.81 0.99
N ASN A 138 -18.41 2.46 2.18
CA ASN A 138 -18.89 1.34 3.02
C ASN A 138 -18.57 -0.07 2.52
N TYR A 139 -17.82 -0.22 1.43
CA TYR A 139 -17.30 -1.51 0.97
C TYR A 139 -15.85 -1.71 1.44
N LEU A 140 -15.42 -2.97 1.54
CA LEU A 140 -14.00 -3.29 1.62
C LEU A 140 -13.37 -3.00 0.25
N GLN A 141 -12.57 -1.95 0.16
CA GLN A 141 -11.96 -1.52 -1.09
C GLN A 141 -10.64 -2.26 -1.34
N VAL A 142 -10.51 -2.88 -2.49
CA VAL A 142 -9.31 -3.65 -2.86
C VAL A 142 -8.27 -2.73 -3.48
N ASP A 143 -7.04 -2.79 -2.96
CA ASP A 143 -5.86 -2.22 -3.58
C ASP A 143 -5.13 -3.31 -4.37
N PHE A 144 -4.99 -3.10 -5.69
CA PHE A 144 -4.22 -3.97 -6.58
C PHE A 144 -2.72 -3.74 -6.34
N ALA A 145 -2.25 -4.32 -5.26
CA ALA A 145 -0.97 -3.99 -4.67
C ALA A 145 0.20 -4.69 -5.37
N ASN A 146 1.38 -4.14 -5.16
CA ASN A 146 2.62 -4.88 -5.36
C ASN A 146 2.93 -5.68 -4.09
N LYS A 147 3.70 -6.77 -4.21
CA LYS A 147 4.21 -7.55 -3.06
C LYS A 147 4.92 -6.66 -2.01
N PHE A 148 5.50 -5.56 -2.46
CA PHE A 148 5.89 -4.45 -1.60
C PHE A 148 4.81 -3.37 -1.66
N ILE A 149 4.03 -3.23 -0.58
CA ILE A 149 2.92 -2.27 -0.48
C ILE A 149 3.37 -0.86 -0.91
N GLY A 150 2.53 -0.18 -1.68
CA GLY A 150 2.82 1.14 -2.25
C GLY A 150 3.58 1.09 -3.58
N GLY A 151 4.20 -0.04 -3.93
CA GLY A 151 4.81 -0.26 -5.25
C GLY A 151 5.81 0.84 -5.64
N GLY A 152 5.49 1.56 -6.71
CA GLY A 152 6.31 2.63 -7.27
C GLY A 152 5.95 4.04 -6.83
N VAL A 153 5.10 4.22 -5.80
CA VAL A 153 4.55 5.55 -5.41
C VAL A 153 5.64 6.60 -5.16
N LEU A 154 6.80 6.20 -4.62
CA LEU A 154 7.93 7.11 -4.37
C LEU A 154 8.82 7.38 -5.60
N ASN A 155 8.62 6.67 -6.71
CA ASN A 155 9.47 6.75 -7.90
C ASN A 155 8.73 7.29 -9.14
N MET A 156 7.51 6.82 -9.35
CA MET A 156 6.71 7.11 -10.57
C MET A 156 5.39 7.83 -10.23
N GLY A 157 5.14 8.09 -8.94
CA GLY A 157 3.84 8.51 -8.42
C GLY A 157 2.76 7.43 -8.57
N ASP A 158 1.52 7.77 -8.24
CA ASP A 158 0.36 6.92 -8.50
C ASP A 158 -0.68 7.66 -9.37
N ASN A 159 -1.44 6.90 -10.15
CA ASN A 159 -2.57 7.41 -10.94
C ASN A 159 -3.91 7.05 -10.29
N SER A 160 -3.87 6.37 -9.14
CA SER A 160 -5.04 5.71 -8.57
C SER A 160 -5.92 6.66 -7.75
N GLY A 161 -5.47 7.87 -7.42
CA GLY A 161 -6.32 8.94 -6.88
C GLY A 161 -7.13 8.59 -5.62
N ARG A 162 -6.61 7.67 -4.79
CA ARG A 162 -7.38 6.95 -3.76
C ARG A 162 -7.68 7.84 -2.55
N ARG A 163 -8.92 7.79 -2.04
CA ARG A 163 -9.36 8.43 -0.78
C ARG A 163 -10.18 7.43 0.03
N SER A 164 -9.58 6.72 1.00
CA SER A 164 -10.29 5.58 1.60
C SER A 164 -10.03 5.33 3.08
N ILE A 165 -11.08 4.85 3.76
CA ILE A 165 -11.20 4.62 5.21
C ILE A 165 -10.93 3.16 5.59
N LYS A 166 -11.14 2.19 4.66
CA LYS A 166 -10.85 0.76 4.86
C LYS A 166 -10.46 0.10 3.54
N CYS A 167 -9.20 -0.31 3.42
CA CYS A 167 -8.69 -0.99 2.22
C CYS A 167 -8.00 -2.31 2.57
N VAL A 168 -7.90 -3.20 1.58
CA VAL A 168 -7.08 -4.42 1.65
C VAL A 168 -6.13 -4.47 0.47
N ALA A 169 -4.83 -4.61 0.74
CA ALA A 169 -3.80 -4.72 -0.28
C ALA A 169 -3.53 -6.19 -0.61
N ILE A 170 -3.80 -6.59 -1.85
CA ILE A 170 -3.46 -7.92 -2.37
C ILE A 170 -2.65 -7.82 -3.64
N ASP A 171 -1.60 -8.62 -3.72
CA ASP A 171 -0.75 -8.72 -4.90
C ASP A 171 -1.15 -9.90 -5.77
N ALA A 172 -1.28 -9.70 -7.07
CA ALA A 172 -1.48 -10.74 -8.07
C ALA A 172 -0.13 -11.22 -8.65
N ILE A 173 -0.08 -12.44 -9.19
CA ILE A 173 1.04 -12.88 -10.01
C ILE A 173 1.10 -12.03 -11.29
N HIS A 174 2.30 -11.59 -11.63
CA HIS A 174 2.57 -11.01 -12.94
C HIS A 174 2.92 -12.13 -13.92
N PHE A 175 2.10 -12.31 -14.96
CA PHE A 175 2.31 -13.31 -15.99
C PHE A 175 2.99 -12.70 -17.22
N GLU A 176 4.14 -13.24 -17.62
CA GLU A 176 4.76 -12.88 -18.90
C GLU A 176 4.01 -13.48 -20.08
N GLN A 177 3.53 -14.72 -19.90
CA GLN A 177 2.72 -15.46 -20.87
C GLN A 177 1.32 -15.67 -20.29
N PRO A 178 0.25 -15.19 -20.95
CA PRO A 178 -1.11 -15.29 -20.41
C PRO A 178 -1.54 -16.74 -20.14
N GLU A 179 -1.04 -17.74 -20.84
CA GLU A 179 -1.47 -19.13 -20.65
C GLU A 179 -1.05 -19.70 -19.29
N GLN A 180 0.01 -19.16 -18.69
CA GLN A 180 0.52 -19.61 -17.41
C GLN A 180 -0.50 -19.41 -16.28
N GLN A 181 -1.43 -18.45 -16.41
CA GLN A 181 -2.45 -18.19 -15.40
C GLN A 181 -3.39 -19.37 -15.16
N TYR A 182 -3.51 -20.29 -16.14
CA TYR A 182 -4.45 -21.41 -16.09
C TYR A 182 -3.87 -22.69 -15.47
N THR A 183 -2.61 -22.66 -15.01
CA THR A 183 -2.09 -23.80 -14.24
C THR A 183 -2.79 -23.90 -12.89
N ILE A 184 -3.02 -25.13 -12.40
CA ILE A 184 -3.69 -25.37 -11.12
C ILE A 184 -2.99 -24.60 -9.98
N ALA A 185 -1.66 -24.63 -9.95
CA ALA A 185 -0.88 -23.93 -8.94
C ALA A 185 -1.11 -22.41 -8.93
N ASN A 186 -1.22 -21.79 -10.12
CA ASN A 186 -1.46 -20.35 -10.22
C ASN A 186 -2.91 -19.98 -9.88
N ILE A 187 -3.88 -20.79 -10.31
CA ILE A 187 -5.29 -20.63 -9.92
C ILE A 187 -5.43 -20.74 -8.39
N GLU A 188 -4.87 -21.78 -7.78
CA GLU A 188 -4.92 -21.98 -6.33
C GLU A 188 -4.23 -20.82 -5.59
N ARG A 189 -3.10 -20.32 -6.09
CA ARG A 189 -2.41 -19.17 -5.49
C ARG A 189 -3.31 -17.95 -5.44
N GLU A 190 -3.97 -17.58 -6.55
CA GLU A 190 -4.86 -16.41 -6.60
C GLU A 190 -6.13 -16.61 -5.78
N LEU A 191 -6.69 -17.83 -5.75
CA LEU A 191 -7.82 -18.18 -4.88
C LEU A 191 -7.45 -18.02 -3.39
N VAL A 192 -6.30 -18.54 -2.97
CA VAL A 192 -5.83 -18.41 -1.59
C VAL A 192 -5.53 -16.95 -1.24
N LYS A 193 -4.94 -16.18 -2.16
CA LYS A 193 -4.64 -14.76 -1.96
C LYS A 193 -5.92 -13.94 -1.76
N SER A 194 -6.90 -14.11 -2.63
CA SER A 194 -8.19 -13.43 -2.53
C SER A 194 -8.97 -13.87 -1.29
N TYR A 195 -9.00 -15.16 -0.99
CA TYR A 195 -9.64 -15.69 0.21
C TYR A 195 -9.02 -15.13 1.49
N CYS A 196 -7.69 -15.08 1.59
CA CYS A 196 -6.99 -14.47 2.73
C CYS A 196 -7.37 -13.00 2.97
N ALA A 197 -7.76 -12.26 1.92
CA ALA A 197 -8.14 -10.86 2.03
C ALA A 197 -9.60 -10.63 2.38
N PHE A 198 -10.48 -11.58 2.01
CA PHE A 198 -11.93 -11.47 2.21
C PHE A 198 -12.46 -12.31 3.38
N SER A 199 -11.64 -13.18 3.97
CA SER A 199 -11.95 -13.99 5.16
C SER A 199 -11.97 -13.19 6.46
#